data_AF-A0A060Z7B7-F1
#
_entry.id   AF-A0A060Z7B7-F1
#
_cell.length_a   1.000
_cell.length_b   1.000
_cell.length_c   1.000
_cell.angle_alpha   90.00
_cell.angle_beta   90.00
_cell.angle_gamma   90.00
#
_symmetry.space_group_name_H-M   'P 1'
#
loop_
_entity.id
_entity.type
_entity.pdbx_description
1 polymer ?
#
loop_
_entity_poly.entity_id
_entity_poly.type
_entity_poly.pdbx_seq_one_letter_code
_entity_poly.pdbx_strand_id
1 'polypeptide(L)' 'MAPSSKSEKDGNKQTQRKHKEHVVKLLNRGKLSGQYSQRLFRKLPPRVCVPLKNIVSEEFLRAG' A
#
# COMPACT_ATOMS: atom_id res chain seq x y z
N MET A 1 -18.16 -16.88 39.14
CA MET A 1 -18.19 -15.58 38.46
C MET A 1 -16.78 -15.01 38.47
N ALA A 2 -16.16 -14.81 37.32
CA ALA A 2 -14.84 -14.18 37.22
C ALA A 2 -15.00 -12.68 36.95
N PRO A 3 -14.23 -11.78 37.59
CA PRO A 3 -14.39 -10.36 37.36
C PRO A 3 -13.83 -10.00 35.98
N SER A 4 -14.63 -9.25 35.22
CA SER A 4 -14.23 -8.70 33.93
C SER A 4 -13.26 -7.54 34.13
N SER A 5 -12.02 -7.71 33.66
CA SER A 5 -11.02 -6.64 33.64
C SER A 5 -11.45 -5.55 32.65
N LYS A 6 -11.97 -4.43 33.15
CA LYS A 6 -12.09 -3.18 32.41
C LYS A 6 -10.69 -2.63 32.13
N SER A 7 -10.21 -2.82 30.90
CA SER A 7 -9.05 -2.09 30.38
C SER A 7 -9.54 -0.75 29.81
N GLU A 8 -9.65 0.26 30.67
CA GLU A 8 -9.61 1.65 30.20
C GLU A 8 -8.15 1.96 29.85
N LYS A 9 -7.88 2.10 28.55
CA LYS A 9 -6.63 2.67 28.06
C LYS A 9 -6.93 3.64 26.94
N ASP A 10 -7.06 4.89 27.35
CA ASP A 10 -6.51 6.07 26.71
C ASP A 10 -6.55 6.12 25.18
N GLY A 11 -7.55 6.84 24.67
CA GLY A 11 -7.28 8.15 24.09
C GLY A 11 -6.48 8.28 22.80
N ASN A 12 -5.99 7.22 22.15
CA ASN A 12 -5.23 7.37 20.90
C ASN A 12 -6.11 7.25 19.64
N LYS A 13 -7.20 8.02 19.61
CA LYS A 13 -8.05 8.23 18.41
C LYS A 13 -7.68 9.54 17.75
N GLN A 14 -6.47 9.66 17.20
CA GLN A 14 -6.17 10.65 16.16
C GLN A 14 -4.83 10.31 15.49
N THR A 15 -4.89 10.05 14.18
CA THR A 15 -3.74 10.02 13.25
C THR A 15 -2.83 8.78 13.20
N GLN A 16 -3.39 7.57 13.16
CA GLN A 16 -2.77 6.54 12.30
C GLN A 16 -2.94 6.97 10.83
N ARG A 17 -2.14 7.95 10.38
CA ARG A 17 -1.81 8.09 8.96
C ARG A 17 -1.27 6.73 8.57
N LYS A 18 -2.12 5.90 7.94
CA LYS A 18 -1.85 4.50 7.57
C LYS A 18 -0.41 4.40 7.12
N HIS A 19 0.47 3.96 8.02
CA HIS A 19 1.90 4.04 7.80
C HIS A 19 2.18 3.05 6.69
N LYS A 20 2.38 3.60 5.49
CA LYS A 20 2.50 2.82 4.27
C LYS A 20 3.81 2.07 4.39
N GLU A 21 3.73 0.76 4.64
CA GLU A 21 4.93 -0.06 4.83
C GLU A 21 5.88 0.14 3.66
N HIS A 22 7.16 0.31 3.96
CA HIS A 22 8.16 0.53 2.93
C HIS A 22 8.28 -0.71 2.02
N VAL A 23 8.45 -0.52 0.71
CA VAL A 23 8.47 -1.63 -0.26
C VAL A 23 9.53 -2.68 0.08
N VAL A 24 10.70 -2.25 0.53
CA VAL A 24 11.80 -3.18 0.92
C VAL A 24 11.41 -4.04 2.12
N LYS A 25 10.70 -3.47 3.11
CA LYS A 25 10.25 -4.23 4.29
C LYS A 25 9.21 -5.29 3.92
N LEU A 26 8.27 -4.92 3.05
CA LEU A 26 7.26 -5.85 2.52
C LEU A 26 7.88 -6.99 1.72
N LEU A 27 8.89 -6.69 0.88
CA LEU A 27 9.61 -7.71 0.12
C LEU A 27 10.37 -8.66 1.04
N ASN A 28 11.10 -8.14 2.04
CA ASN A 28 11.81 -8.98 3.01
C ASN A 28 10.84 -9.88 3.79
N ARG A 29 9.69 -9.35 4.21
CA ARG A 29 8.64 -10.14 4.85
C ARG A 29 8.11 -11.24 3.94
N GLY A 30 7.86 -10.93 2.67
CA GLY A 30 7.40 -11.90 1.67
C GLY A 30 8.43 -13.01 1.40
N LYS A 31 9.73 -12.70 1.43
CA LYS A 31 10.79 -13.72 1.31
C LYS A 31 10.77 -14.72 2.46
N LEU A 32 10.53 -14.24 3.68
CA LEU A 32 10.48 -15.08 4.87
C LEU A 32 9.17 -15.88 4.98
N SER A 33 8.04 -15.27 4.64
CA SER A 33 6.73 -15.92 4.76
C SER A 33 6.34 -16.74 3.52
N GLY A 34 7.04 -16.57 2.40
CA GLY A 34 6.65 -17.11 1.10
C GLY A 34 5.37 -16.47 0.51
N GLN A 35 4.78 -15.49 1.19
CA GLN A 35 3.52 -14.89 0.78
C GLN A 35 3.74 -13.66 -0.08
N TYR A 36 3.39 -13.79 -1.35
CA TYR A 36 3.29 -12.67 -2.29
C TYR A 36 1.89 -12.61 -2.85
N SER A 37 1.24 -11.46 -2.70
CA SER A 37 -0.04 -11.20 -3.35
C SER A 37 -0.17 -9.72 -3.68
N GLN A 38 -0.89 -9.41 -4.75
CA GLN A 38 -1.14 -8.02 -5.16
C GLN A 38 -1.82 -7.20 -4.04
N ARG A 39 -2.63 -7.87 -3.20
CA ARG A 39 -3.32 -7.25 -2.05
C ARG A 39 -2.36 -6.68 -1.02
N LEU A 40 -1.18 -7.28 -0.83
CA LEU A 40 -0.14 -6.77 0.08
C LEU A 40 0.44 -5.45 -0.42
N PHE A 41 0.58 -5.29 -1.74
CA PHE A 41 1.20 -4.11 -2.35
C PHE A 41 0.20 -3.01 -2.73
N ARG A 42 -1.13 -3.23 -2.61
CA ARG A 42 -2.18 -2.29 -3.06
C ARG A 42 -2.13 -0.88 -2.45
N LYS A 43 -1.48 -0.73 -1.29
CA LYS A 43 -1.33 0.57 -0.62
C LYS A 43 -0.08 1.32 -1.07
N LEU A 44 0.80 0.69 -1.86
CA LEU A 44 2.04 1.27 -2.37
C LEU A 44 1.79 2.23 -3.53
N PRO A 45 2.68 3.21 -3.79
CA PRO A 45 2.56 4.05 -4.98
C PRO A 45 2.79 3.19 -6.22
N PRO A 46 2.39 3.67 -7.42
CA PRO A 46 2.76 3.03 -8.68
C PRO A 46 4.29 2.88 -8.77
N ARG A 47 4.74 1.80 -9.42
CA ARG A 47 6.18 1.51 -9.59
C ARG A 47 6.78 2.26 -10.76
N VAL A 48 5.99 2.41 -11.81
CA VAL A 48 6.37 3.09 -13.03
C VAL A 48 5.17 3.90 -13.46
N CYS A 49 5.40 5.16 -13.82
CA CYS A 49 4.44 6.01 -14.48
C CYS A 49 5.05 6.39 -15.83
N VAL A 50 4.35 6.09 -16.92
CA VAL A 50 4.78 6.46 -18.28
C VAL A 50 3.74 7.38 -18.89
N PRO A 51 4.10 8.58 -19.35
CA PRO A 51 3.17 9.45 -20.06
C PRO A 51 2.68 8.81 -21.36
N LEU A 52 1.39 8.97 -21.66
CA LEU A 52 0.78 8.42 -22.89
C LEU A 52 1.53 8.88 -24.16
N LYS A 53 1.96 10.15 -24.19
CA LYS A 53 2.74 10.73 -25.30
C LYS A 53 4.05 10.01 -25.62
N ASN A 54 4.57 9.21 -24.69
CA ASN A 54 5.82 8.46 -24.88
C ASN A 54 5.59 7.03 -25.42
N ILE A 55 4.34 6.57 -25.48
CA ILE A 55 3.99 5.19 -25.84
C ILE A 55 2.99 5.11 -27.00
N VAL A 56 2.51 6.24 -27.50
CA VAL A 56 1.56 6.33 -28.62
C VAL A 56 2.19 7.16 -29.73
N SER A 57 2.05 6.71 -30.97
CA SER A 57 2.47 7.46 -32.16
C SER A 57 1.73 8.80 -32.27
N GLU A 58 2.39 9.81 -32.82
CA GLU A 58 1.78 11.14 -32.99
C GLU A 58 0.49 11.12 -33.82
N GLU A 59 0.38 10.22 -34.78
CA GLU A 59 -0.81 10.08 -35.64
C GLU A 59 -2.08 9.85 -34.81
N PHE A 60 -2.01 8.99 -33.79
CA PHE A 60 -3.14 8.70 -32.91
C PHE A 60 -3.34 9.77 -31.85
N LEU A 61 -2.28 10.45 -31.40
CA LEU A 61 -2.40 11.58 -30.46
C LEU A 61 -3.11 12.78 -31.09
N ARG A 62 -2.96 12.96 -32.40
CA ARG A 62 -3.63 14.02 -33.18
C ARG A 62 -5.06 13.65 -33.59
N ALA A 63 -5.42 12.36 -33.56
CA ALA A 63 -6.72 11.87 -33.99
C ALA A 63 -7.86 12.13 -32.97
N GLY A 64 -7.53 12.51 -31.74
CA GLY A 64 -8.51 12.71 -30.65
C GLY A 64 -9.05 11.41 -30.07
#